data_AF-A0A7U9SGK7-F1
#
_entry.id   AF-A0A7U9SGK7-F1
#
_cell.length_a   1.000
_cell.length_b   1.000
_cell.length_c   1.000
_cell.angle_alpha   90.00
_cell.angle_beta   90.00
_cell.angle_gamma   90.00
#
_symmetry.space_group_name_H-M   'P 1'
#
loop_
_entity.id
_entity.type
_entity.pdbx_description
1 polymer ?
#
loop_
_entity_poly.entity_id
_entity_poly.type
_entity_poly.pdbx_seq_one_letter_code
_entity_poly.pdbx_strand_id
1 'polypeptide(L)'
;MNQKIKMFFPVIIYMAVCLLTLAWFWLGVSGSDMLGFVFVEFYLILPITTVICSVWIGINGSGGKARWIVPIFFGLMYMLMGYATFSIAETITIASRDVQVPSVYAMFPGFISSLAGLLIGIAGRRIMDKRGLR
;
A
#
# COMPACT_ATOMS: atom_id res chain seq x y z
N MET A 1 -4.03 -14.03 -22.12
CA MET A 1 -3.67 -13.92 -20.68
C MET A 1 -4.92 -13.61 -19.87
N ASN A 2 -5.31 -14.50 -18.94
CA ASN A 2 -6.56 -14.38 -18.17
C ASN A 2 -6.64 -13.04 -17.42
N GLN A 3 -7.79 -12.37 -17.49
CA GLN A 3 -8.04 -11.07 -16.82
C GLN A 3 -7.70 -11.10 -15.32
N LYS A 4 -7.89 -12.25 -14.66
CA LYS A 4 -7.54 -12.45 -13.25
C LYS A 4 -6.04 -12.29 -12.98
N ILE A 5 -5.17 -12.74 -13.89
CA ILE A 5 -3.71 -12.70 -13.73
C ILE A 5 -3.17 -11.26 -13.73
N LYS A 6 -3.74 -10.39 -14.58
CA LYS A 6 -3.36 -8.96 -14.65
C LYS A 6 -3.69 -8.19 -13.36
N MET A 7 -4.66 -8.67 -12.58
CA MET A 7 -5.04 -8.06 -11.31
C MET A 7 -4.14 -8.48 -10.15
N PHE A 8 -3.67 -9.74 -10.12
CA PHE A 8 -2.80 -10.24 -9.06
C PHE A 8 -1.36 -9.73 -9.17
N PHE A 9 -0.88 -9.50 -10.40
CA PHE A 9 0.50 -9.05 -10.63
C PHE A 9 0.92 -7.80 -9.82
N PRO A 10 0.18 -6.68 -9.84
CA PRO A 10 0.54 -5.50 -9.04
C PRO A 10 0.44 -5.74 -7.52
N VAL A 11 -0.45 -6.62 -7.07
CA VAL A 11 -0.58 -6.98 -5.64
C VAL A 11 0.66 -7.75 -5.16
N ILE A 12 1.19 -8.67 -5.99
CA ILE A 12 2.41 -9.41 -5.69
C ILE A 12 3.61 -8.47 -5.61
N ILE A 13 3.74 -7.52 -6.55
CA ILE A 13 4.80 -6.50 -6.52
C ILE A 13 4.71 -5.68 -5.24
N TYR A 14 3.51 -5.23 -4.88
CA TYR A 14 3.31 -4.47 -3.66
C TYR A 14 3.73 -5.27 -2.42
N MET A 15 3.32 -6.55 -2.30
CA MET A 15 3.77 -7.40 -1.19
C MET A 15 5.29 -7.59 -1.17
N ALA A 16 5.94 -7.75 -2.33
CA ALA A 16 7.39 -7.86 -2.40
C ALA A 16 8.07 -6.58 -1.90
N VAL A 17 7.58 -5.40 -2.31
CA VAL A 17 8.08 -4.12 -1.79
C VAL A 17 7.87 -4.03 -0.28
N CYS A 18 6.69 -4.41 0.21
CA CYS A 18 6.37 -4.39 1.64
C CYS A 18 7.33 -5.26 2.47
N LEU A 19 7.62 -6.48 2.00
CA LEU A 19 8.52 -7.38 2.70
C LEU A 19 9.98 -6.92 2.63
N LEU A 20 10.40 -6.36 1.50
CA LEU A 20 11.77 -5.89 1.30
C LEU A 20 12.06 -4.67 2.16
N THR A 21 11.14 -3.72 2.21
CA THR A 21 11.22 -2.52 3.06
C THR A 21 11.19 -2.88 4.55
N LEU A 22 10.28 -3.76 4.96
CA LEU A 22 10.24 -4.28 6.32
C LEU A 22 11.53 -5.01 6.70
N ALA A 23 12.06 -5.88 5.83
CA ALA A 23 13.33 -6.56 6.09
C ALA A 23 14.49 -5.56 6.19
N TRP A 24 14.52 -4.54 5.34
CA TRP A 24 15.54 -3.50 5.39
C TRP A 24 15.49 -2.70 6.70
N PHE A 25 14.28 -2.38 7.18
CA PHE A 25 14.10 -1.73 8.48
C PHE A 25 14.75 -2.53 9.62
N TRP A 26 14.42 -3.83 9.71
CA TRP A 26 14.90 -4.70 10.78
C TRP A 26 16.39 -5.04 10.69
N LEU A 27 16.97 -5.08 9.47
CA LEU A 27 18.36 -5.47 9.26
C LEU A 27 19.34 -4.29 9.24
N GLY A 28 18.88 -3.09 8.87
CA GLY A 28 19.78 -2.01 8.49
C GLY A 28 19.59 -0.67 9.21
N VAL A 29 18.47 -0.47 9.91
CA VAL A 29 18.14 0.84 10.46
C VAL A 29 18.54 0.91 11.93
N SER A 30 19.57 1.70 12.22
CA SER A 30 20.01 2.04 13.57
C SER A 30 19.39 3.36 14.03
N GLY A 31 19.27 3.57 15.35
CA GLY A 31 18.35 4.54 15.96
C GLY A 31 18.43 5.99 15.47
N SER A 32 19.57 6.45 14.92
CA SER A 32 19.71 7.79 14.33
C SER A 32 19.03 7.93 12.96
N ASP A 33 18.94 6.85 12.18
CA ASP A 33 18.43 6.86 10.80
C ASP A 33 16.96 6.43 10.71
N MET A 34 16.38 5.97 11.84
CA MET A 34 14.99 5.48 11.93
C MET A 34 13.95 6.50 11.47
N LEU A 35 14.08 7.75 11.90
CA LEU A 35 13.09 8.79 11.59
C LEU A 35 13.05 9.12 10.09
N GLY A 36 14.22 9.21 9.44
CA GLY A 36 14.31 9.48 8.01
C GLY A 36 13.78 8.33 7.17
N PHE A 37 14.15 7.11 7.53
CA PHE A 37 13.69 5.89 6.85
C PHE A 37 12.16 5.76 6.89
N VAL A 38 11.58 5.88 8.08
CA VAL A 38 10.14 5.87 8.31
C VAL A 38 9.42 6.92 7.46
N PHE A 39 9.95 8.15 7.44
CA PHE A 39 9.31 9.23 6.70
C PHE A 39 9.24 8.90 5.21
N VAL A 40 10.36 8.44 4.64
CA VAL A 40 10.42 8.04 3.22
C VAL A 40 9.52 6.84 2.94
N GLU A 41 9.46 5.86 3.83
CA GLU A 41 8.63 4.68 3.66
C GLU A 41 7.14 5.01 3.64
N PHE A 42 6.66 5.74 4.65
CA PHE A 42 5.24 6.02 4.83
C PHE A 42 4.70 7.16 3.95
N TYR A 43 5.55 8.13 3.55
CA TYR A 43 5.13 9.28 2.74
C TYR A 43 5.56 9.23 1.28
N LEU A 44 6.57 8.42 0.93
CA LEU A 44 7.03 8.27 -0.45
C LEU A 44 6.73 6.87 -0.97
N ILE A 45 7.37 5.84 -0.41
CA ILE A 45 7.38 4.49 -1.00
C ILE A 45 5.99 3.88 -1.01
N LEU A 46 5.34 3.80 0.15
CA LEU A 46 3.99 3.25 0.31
C LEU A 46 2.93 3.96 -0.56
N PRO A 47 2.77 5.29 -0.50
CA PRO A 47 1.75 5.96 -1.29
C PRO A 47 2.05 5.90 -2.79
N ILE A 48 3.31 6.04 -3.22
CA ILE A 48 3.66 5.95 -4.64
C ILE A 48 3.34 4.55 -5.18
N THR A 49 3.79 3.49 -4.48
CA THR A 49 3.53 2.12 -4.92
C THR A 49 2.04 1.77 -4.88
N THR A 50 1.32 2.25 -3.87
CA THR A 50 -0.13 2.11 -3.74
C THR A 50 -0.87 2.77 -4.91
N VAL A 51 -0.50 4.00 -5.27
CA VAL A 51 -1.11 4.73 -6.39
C VAL A 51 -0.82 4.02 -7.71
N ILE A 52 0.44 3.64 -7.98
CA ILE A 52 0.82 2.95 -9.22
C ILE A 52 0.05 1.63 -9.37
N CYS A 53 0.03 0.81 -8.33
CA CYS A 53 -0.68 -0.46 -8.34
C CYS A 53 -2.19 -0.28 -8.51
N SER A 54 -2.77 0.70 -7.81
CA SER A 54 -4.21 0.99 -7.87
C SER A 54 -4.63 1.54 -9.24
N VAL A 55 -3.83 2.41 -9.86
CA VAL A 55 -4.05 2.89 -11.24
C VAL A 55 -4.01 1.74 -12.23
N TRP A 56 -3.00 0.85 -12.12
CA TRP A 56 -2.88 -0.33 -12.98
C TRP A 56 -4.10 -1.25 -12.88
N ILE A 57 -4.57 -1.50 -11.66
CA ILE A 57 -5.78 -2.29 -11.41
C ILE A 57 -7.03 -1.56 -11.92
N GLY A 58 -7.11 -0.23 -11.81
CA GLY A 58 -8.23 0.56 -12.34
C GLY A 58 -8.31 0.55 -13.87
N ILE A 59 -7.17 0.55 -14.56
CA ILE A 59 -7.09 0.52 -16.03
C ILE A 59 -7.32 -0.90 -16.59
N ASN A 60 -6.76 -1.93 -15.95
CA ASN A 60 -6.76 -3.30 -16.46
C ASN A 60 -7.80 -4.22 -15.81
N GLY A 61 -8.37 -3.82 -14.69
CA GLY A 61 -9.39 -4.58 -13.97
C GLY A 61 -10.71 -4.62 -14.74
N SER A 62 -11.40 -5.75 -14.65
CA SER A 62 -12.78 -5.86 -15.11
C SER A 62 -13.64 -4.83 -14.35
N GLY A 63 -14.53 -4.12 -15.05
CA GLY A 63 -15.34 -3.04 -14.49
C GLY A 63 -16.33 -3.45 -13.36
N GLY A 64 -16.18 -4.63 -12.78
CA GLY A 64 -17.02 -5.18 -11.72
C GLY A 64 -16.65 -4.70 -10.31
N LYS A 65 -17.44 -5.16 -9.33
CA LYS A 65 -17.35 -4.75 -7.91
C LYS A 65 -16.02 -5.08 -7.23
N ALA A 66 -15.24 -6.03 -7.76
CA ALA A 66 -13.97 -6.49 -7.17
C ALA A 66 -12.91 -5.38 -7.01
N ARG A 67 -12.96 -4.34 -7.84
CA ARG A 67 -12.02 -3.20 -7.75
C ARG A 67 -12.16 -2.37 -6.47
N TRP A 68 -13.32 -2.42 -5.80
CA TRP A 68 -13.56 -1.69 -4.55
C TRP A 68 -12.95 -2.36 -3.32
N ILE A 69 -12.51 -3.61 -3.44
CA ILE A 69 -11.76 -4.30 -2.39
C ILE A 69 -10.31 -3.79 -2.33
N VAL A 70 -9.81 -3.23 -3.44
CA VAL A 70 -8.41 -2.79 -3.59
C VAL A 70 -8.04 -1.69 -2.59
N PRO A 71 -8.81 -0.59 -2.41
CA PRO A 71 -8.47 0.45 -1.44
C PRO A 71 -8.49 -0.06 0.01
N ILE A 72 -9.40 -0.98 0.32
CA ILE A 72 -9.50 -1.61 1.64
C ILE A 72 -8.24 -2.44 1.90
N PHE A 73 -7.80 -3.24 0.93
CA PHE A 73 -6.58 -4.05 1.05
C PHE A 73 -5.33 -3.19 1.28
N PHE A 74 -5.16 -2.13 0.49
CA PHE A 74 -4.01 -1.22 0.63
C PHE A 74 -4.01 -0.45 1.95
N GLY A 75 -5.18 0.04 2.38
CA GLY A 75 -5.31 0.65 3.70
C GLY A 75 -4.94 -0.32 4.82
N LEU A 76 -5.40 -1.57 4.76
CA LEU A 76 -5.11 -2.58 5.77
C LEU A 76 -3.61 -2.87 5.84
N MET A 77 -2.95 -2.99 4.67
CA MET A 77 -1.51 -3.21 4.59
C MET A 77 -0.71 -2.04 5.14
N TYR A 78 -1.14 -0.79 4.89
CA TYR A 78 -0.49 0.39 5.45
C TYR A 78 -0.55 0.39 6.99
N MET A 79 -1.70 0.05 7.56
CA MET A 79 -1.85 -0.12 9.01
C MET A 79 -0.92 -1.22 9.54
N LEU A 80 -0.84 -2.35 8.84
CA LEU A 80 -0.01 -3.49 9.22
C LEU A 80 1.47 -3.15 9.20
N MET A 81 1.91 -2.38 8.20
CA MET A 81 3.30 -1.94 8.09
C MET A 81 3.65 -0.95 9.21
N GLY A 82 2.74 -0.01 9.53
CA GLY A 82 2.87 0.88 10.68
C GLY A 82 3.07 0.11 11.99
N TYR A 83 2.25 -0.90 12.20
CA TYR A 83 2.34 -1.76 13.38
C TYR A 83 3.64 -2.57 13.41
N ALA A 84 4.01 -3.21 12.30
CA ALA A 84 5.18 -4.09 12.23
C ALA A 84 6.51 -3.34 12.42
N THR A 85 6.55 -2.06 12.02
CA THR A 85 7.72 -1.21 12.14
C THR A 85 7.77 -0.49 13.49
N PHE A 86 6.73 0.27 13.84
CA PHE A 86 6.77 1.13 15.02
C PHE A 86 6.31 0.42 16.29
N SER A 87 5.12 -0.17 16.29
CA SER A 87 4.54 -0.75 17.50
C SER A 87 5.38 -1.93 18.03
N ILE A 88 5.93 -2.74 17.12
CA ILE A 88 6.85 -3.82 17.51
C ILE A 88 8.22 -3.27 17.93
N ALA A 89 8.82 -2.32 17.21
CA ALA A 89 10.11 -1.76 17.62
C ALA A 89 10.01 -1.07 18.98
N GLU A 90 8.94 -0.32 19.23
CA GLU A 90 8.70 0.41 20.48
C GLU A 90 8.45 -0.53 21.66
N THR A 91 7.66 -1.60 21.48
CA THR A 91 7.44 -2.62 22.54
C THR A 91 8.73 -3.35 22.91
N ILE A 92 9.61 -3.62 21.95
CA ILE A 92 10.91 -4.26 22.20
C ILE A 92 11.90 -3.30 22.85
N THR A 93 11.98 -2.04 22.39
CA THR A 93 12.97 -1.08 22.89
C THR A 93 12.60 -0.47 24.24
N ILE A 94 11.31 -0.20 24.49
CA ILE A 94 10.85 0.44 25.73
C ILE A 94 10.43 -0.59 26.78
N ALA A 95 10.41 -1.89 26.45
CA ALA A 95 9.93 -2.97 27.33
C ALA A 95 8.56 -2.65 27.98
N SER A 96 7.76 -1.83 27.30
CA SER A 96 6.43 -1.44 27.76
C SER A 96 5.49 -2.61 27.57
N ARG A 97 4.85 -3.02 28.67
CA ARG A 97 3.96 -4.19 28.76
C ARG A 97 2.63 -3.98 28.03
N ASP A 98 2.38 -2.77 27.51
CA ASP A 98 1.21 -2.44 26.73
C ASP A 98 1.48 -2.65 25.25
N VAL A 99 0.89 -3.71 24.70
CA VAL A 99 0.80 -3.92 23.25
C VAL A 99 0.00 -2.76 22.68
N GLN A 100 0.68 -1.84 22.00
CA GLN A 100 -0.01 -0.76 21.28
C GLN A 100 -0.78 -1.36 20.12
N VAL A 101 -2.08 -1.59 20.34
CA VAL A 101 -2.97 -2.15 19.32
C VAL A 101 -3.03 -1.21 18.11
N PRO A 102 -2.97 -1.75 16.89
CA PRO A 102 -2.96 -0.95 15.68
C PRO A 102 -4.25 -0.12 15.59
N SER A 103 -4.09 1.20 15.54
CA SER A 103 -5.21 2.12 15.41
C SER A 103 -5.83 2.04 14.02
N VAL A 104 -7.15 1.88 13.95
CA VAL A 104 -7.91 1.89 12.68
C VAL A 104 -7.67 3.18 11.90
N TYR A 105 -7.32 4.27 12.57
CA TYR A 105 -7.00 5.54 11.93
C TYR A 105 -5.73 5.49 11.08
N ALA A 106 -4.79 4.59 11.39
CA ALA A 106 -3.58 4.39 10.59
C ALA A 106 -3.89 3.75 9.22
N MET A 107 -5.10 3.23 9.01
CA MET A 107 -5.55 2.71 7.72
C MET A 107 -5.84 3.82 6.69
N PHE A 108 -6.23 5.02 7.15
CA PHE A 108 -6.75 6.09 6.28
C PHE A 108 -5.76 6.60 5.22
N PRO A 109 -4.47 6.81 5.51
CA PRO A 109 -3.54 7.31 4.49
C PRO A 109 -3.39 6.33 3.31
N GLY A 110 -3.25 5.03 3.62
CA GLY A 110 -3.21 3.96 2.60
C GLY A 110 -4.54 3.82 1.85
N PHE A 111 -5.65 3.96 2.56
CA PHE A 111 -6.99 3.92 1.95
C PHE A 111 -7.22 5.08 0.98
N ILE A 112 -6.93 6.32 1.39
CA ILE A 112 -7.15 7.54 0.59
C ILE A 112 -6.26 7.54 -0.65
N SER A 113 -4.97 7.22 -0.49
CA SER A 113 -4.02 7.14 -1.63
C SER A 113 -4.43 6.07 -2.63
N SER A 114 -4.87 4.91 -2.16
CA SER A 114 -5.36 3.84 -3.03
C SER A 114 -6.66 4.21 -3.74
N LEU A 115 -7.59 4.86 -3.03
CA LEU A 115 -8.85 5.31 -3.61
C LEU A 115 -8.59 6.33 -4.73
N ALA A 116 -7.67 7.28 -4.51
CA ALA A 116 -7.26 8.25 -5.51
C ALA A 116 -6.66 7.56 -6.75
N GLY A 117 -5.71 6.64 -6.57
CA GLY A 117 -5.12 5.88 -7.67
C GLY A 117 -6.17 5.06 -8.46
N LEU A 118 -7.14 4.47 -7.76
CA LEU A 118 -8.20 3.69 -8.39
C LEU A 118 -9.10 4.57 -9.27
N LEU A 119 -9.50 5.74 -8.74
CA LEU A 119 -10.34 6.70 -9.45
C LEU A 119 -9.64 7.23 -10.71
N ILE A 120 -8.35 7.54 -10.61
CA ILE A 120 -7.52 7.94 -11.77
C ILE A 120 -7.49 6.83 -12.81
N GLY A 121 -7.25 5.58 -12.40
CA GLY A 121 -7.25 4.44 -13.32
C GLY A 121 -8.60 4.22 -14.02
N ILE A 122 -9.71 4.39 -13.30
CA ILE A 122 -11.07 4.30 -13.87
C ILE A 122 -11.34 5.44 -14.85
N ALA A 123 -10.95 6.66 -14.52
CA ALA A 123 -11.11 7.82 -15.39
C ALA A 123 -10.31 7.65 -16.68
N GLY A 124 -9.04 7.22 -16.59
CA GLY A 124 -8.19 6.91 -17.73
C GLY A 124 -8.79 5.83 -18.63
N ARG A 125 -9.31 4.75 -18.04
CA ARG A 125 -10.02 3.69 -18.78
C ARG A 125 -11.22 4.23 -19.56
N ARG A 126 -12.07 5.04 -18.90
CA ARG A 126 -13.24 5.65 -19.57
C ARG A 126 -12.84 6.56 -20.73
N ILE A 127 -11.71 7.28 -20.63
CA ILE A 127 -11.21 8.12 -21.72
C ILE A 127 -10.72 7.26 -22.89
N MET A 128 -10.00 6.17 -22.62
CA MET A 128 -9.52 5.25 -23.66
C MET A 128 -10.66 4.55 -24.38
N ASP A 129 -11.67 4.08 -23.64
CA ASP A 129 -12.88 3.46 -24.21
C ASP A 129 -13.64 4.47 -25.09
N LYS A 130 -13.74 5.75 -24.67
CA LYS A 130 -14.36 6.82 -25.48
C LYS A 130 -13.57 7.18 -26.74
N ARG A 131 -12.26 6.95 -26.75
CA ARG A 131 -11.38 7.24 -27.90
C ARG A 131 -11.24 6.07 -28.87
N GLY A 132 -11.89 4.92 -28.61
CA GLY A 132 -11.80 3.74 -29.47
C GLY A 132 -10.40 3.12 -29.54
N LEU A 133 -9.54 3.40 -28.56
CA LEU A 133 -8.14 2.93 -28.51
C LEU A 133 -8.01 1.54 -27.85
N ARG A 134 -9.13 0.83 -27.65
CA ARG A 134 -9.20 -0.43 -26.91
C ARG A 134 -10.19 -1.40 -27.55
#